data_AF-A0A7V3SRS4-F1
#
_entry.id   AF-A0A7V3SRS4-F1
#
_cell.length_a   1.000
_cell.length_b   1.000
_cell.length_c   1.000
_cell.angle_alpha   90.00
_cell.angle_beta   90.00
_cell.angle_gamma   90.00
#
_symmetry.space_group_name_H-M   'P 1'
#
loop_
_entity.id
_entity.type
_entity.pdbx_description
1 polymer ?
#
loop_
_entity_poly.entity_id
_entity_poly.type
_entity_poly.pdbx_seq_one_letter_code
_entity_poly.pdbx_strand_id
1 'polypeptide(L)'
;MFLFRSAYSLGDYIPPEVVQALKNSDVDGAIRAIRLDANTPRLKYLLNELVRVEKGEGAFKRLTPREFFNLCVGYHNIYLFLKGMGEEGLPFFKKADSCYQKVSKKRGADERVIIGILRSALYHAAGNHQKAEEIFAKLDISGLEDSFRKYEALAHYFAAKGDVDGVVSNLRLAYAIRPDAILSWVVVSDDFTNVSSDPKFSALIEEWKKESSARKAGEEGEKNIKKSRDKDKKGSKGKKKLQSQKAAKGKASTSLKKTFPKRR
;
A
#
# COMPACT_ATOMS: atom_id res chain seq x y z
N MET A 1 -5.33 21.42 -30.71
CA MET A 1 -4.52 21.50 -29.48
C MET A 1 -5.45 21.19 -28.31
N PHE A 2 -5.63 19.90 -27.97
CA PHE A 2 -6.52 19.48 -26.90
C PHE A 2 -5.76 19.48 -25.58
N LEU A 3 -6.02 20.47 -24.72
CA LEU A 3 -5.58 20.46 -23.33
C LEU A 3 -6.46 19.47 -22.56
N PHE A 4 -6.14 18.18 -22.63
CA PHE A 4 -6.55 17.23 -21.59
C PHE A 4 -5.76 17.56 -20.32
N ARG A 5 -6.20 18.58 -19.57
CA ARG A 5 -5.90 18.66 -18.14
C ARG A 5 -6.69 17.53 -17.47
N SER A 6 -6.07 16.36 -17.43
CA SER A 6 -6.47 15.22 -16.61
C SER A 6 -6.72 15.71 -15.17
N ALA A 7 -7.67 15.05 -14.51
CA ALA A 7 -8.20 15.33 -13.18
C ALA A 7 -7.17 15.16 -12.03
N TYR A 8 -6.02 15.80 -12.14
CA TYR A 8 -5.03 15.83 -11.07
C TYR A 8 -5.36 17.01 -10.15
N SER A 9 -5.83 16.70 -8.95
CA SER A 9 -5.95 17.68 -7.88
C SER A 9 -4.58 18.36 -7.67
N LEU A 10 -4.60 19.64 -7.27
CA LEU A 10 -3.45 20.53 -7.10
C LEU A 10 -2.28 20.03 -6.21
N GLY A 11 -2.33 18.79 -5.69
CA GLY A 11 -1.32 18.19 -4.81
C GLY A 11 -0.36 17.17 -5.46
N ASP A 12 -0.52 16.82 -6.73
CA ASP A 12 0.28 15.76 -7.40
C ASP A 12 1.34 16.34 -8.35
N TYR A 13 2.14 17.31 -7.89
CA TYR A 13 3.26 17.78 -8.70
C TYR A 13 4.27 16.64 -8.91
N ILE A 14 4.50 16.29 -10.17
CA ILE A 14 5.57 15.40 -10.60
C ILE A 14 6.66 16.29 -11.22
N PRO A 15 7.90 16.28 -10.69
CA PRO A 15 8.97 17.07 -11.28
C PRO A 15 9.22 16.65 -12.74
N PRO A 16 9.27 17.59 -13.71
CA PRO A 16 9.50 17.28 -15.12
C PRO A 16 10.77 16.46 -15.38
N GLU A 17 11.79 16.65 -14.56
CA GLU A 17 13.06 15.92 -14.61
C GLU A 17 12.86 14.42 -14.40
N VAL A 18 11.89 14.03 -13.58
CA VAL A 18 11.53 12.62 -13.36
C VAL A 18 10.98 12.02 -14.64
N VAL A 19 10.00 12.69 -15.26
CA VAL A 19 9.39 12.22 -16.51
C VAL A 19 10.45 12.15 -17.61
N GLN A 20 11.29 13.18 -17.73
CA GLN A 20 12.34 13.24 -18.74
C GLN A 20 13.40 12.14 -18.55
N ALA A 21 13.82 11.86 -17.32
CA ALA A 21 14.74 10.76 -17.03
C ALA A 21 14.12 9.40 -17.41
N LEU A 22 12.85 9.18 -17.06
CA LEU A 22 12.14 7.93 -17.41
C LEU A 22 11.92 7.78 -18.92
N LYS A 23 11.63 8.84 -19.67
CA LYS A 23 11.58 8.79 -21.15
C LYS A 23 12.90 8.30 -21.74
N ASN A 24 14.01 8.70 -21.13
CA ASN A 24 15.35 8.27 -21.51
C ASN A 24 15.75 6.91 -20.90
N SER A 25 14.83 6.23 -20.22
CA SER A 25 15.08 4.99 -19.47
C SER A 25 16.16 5.12 -18.37
N ASP A 26 16.41 6.33 -17.88
CA ASP A 26 17.35 6.65 -16.79
C ASP A 26 16.63 6.53 -15.44
N VAL A 27 16.54 5.31 -14.93
CA VAL A 27 15.91 5.01 -13.62
C VAL A 27 16.67 5.71 -12.48
N ASP A 28 18.00 5.74 -12.54
CA ASP A 28 18.83 6.37 -11.50
C ASP A 28 18.65 7.88 -11.47
N GLY A 29 18.59 8.52 -12.66
CA GLY A 29 18.25 9.93 -12.80
C GLY A 29 16.89 10.26 -12.22
N ALA A 30 15.88 9.43 -12.49
CA ALA A 30 14.55 9.60 -11.93
C ALA A 30 14.55 9.47 -10.40
N ILE A 31 15.28 8.49 -9.83
CA ILE A 31 15.44 8.34 -8.38
C ILE A 31 16.09 9.58 -7.76
N ARG A 32 17.17 10.09 -8.36
CA ARG A 32 17.84 11.31 -7.88
C ARG A 32 16.90 12.50 -7.89
N ALA A 33 16.13 12.68 -8.97
CA ALA A 33 15.17 13.77 -9.11
C ALA A 33 14.04 13.69 -8.06
N ILE A 34 13.47 12.49 -7.81
CA ILE A 34 12.40 12.33 -6.81
C ILE A 34 12.91 12.55 -5.37
N ARG A 35 14.11 12.07 -5.03
CA ARG A 35 14.63 12.16 -3.64
C ARG A 35 14.80 13.60 -3.14
N LEU A 36 14.88 14.56 -4.03
CA LEU A 36 14.95 15.97 -3.67
C LEU A 36 13.61 16.52 -3.16
N ASP A 37 12.47 15.89 -3.51
CA ASP A 37 11.13 16.41 -3.18
C ASP A 37 10.03 15.31 -3.05
N ALA A 38 10.34 14.15 -2.47
CA ALA A 38 9.39 13.04 -2.30
C ALA A 38 8.37 13.30 -1.18
N ASN A 39 7.57 14.37 -1.31
CA ASN A 39 6.66 14.83 -0.27
C ASN A 39 5.23 14.27 -0.41
N THR A 40 4.84 13.79 -1.60
CA THR A 40 3.51 13.21 -1.85
C THR A 40 3.48 11.68 -1.71
N PRO A 41 2.34 11.07 -1.34
CA PRO A 41 2.18 9.62 -1.35
C PRO A 41 2.46 8.98 -2.72
N ARG A 42 2.07 9.66 -3.81
CA ARG A 42 2.29 9.21 -5.19
C ARG A 42 3.77 9.20 -5.57
N LEU A 43 4.52 10.25 -5.25
CA LEU A 43 5.97 10.27 -5.48
C LEU A 43 6.70 9.21 -4.64
N LYS A 44 6.26 8.97 -3.41
CA LYS A 44 6.79 7.88 -2.57
C LYS A 44 6.51 6.51 -3.17
N TYR A 45 5.31 6.31 -3.71
CA TYR A 45 4.96 5.07 -4.42
C TYR A 45 5.85 4.87 -5.66
N LEU A 46 5.95 5.87 -6.53
CA LEU A 46 6.83 5.83 -7.71
C LEU A 46 8.28 5.57 -7.32
N LEU A 47 8.80 6.25 -6.29
CA LEU A 47 10.16 6.03 -5.78
C LEU A 47 10.38 4.56 -5.37
N ASN A 48 9.41 3.93 -4.71
CA ASN A 48 9.51 2.53 -4.32
C ASN A 48 9.58 1.60 -5.54
N GLU A 49 8.82 1.89 -6.59
CA GLU A 49 8.86 1.11 -7.84
C GLU A 49 10.17 1.31 -8.60
N LEU A 50 10.72 2.54 -8.61
CA LEU A 50 12.02 2.81 -9.22
C LEU A 50 13.17 2.12 -8.47
N VAL A 51 13.20 2.22 -7.14
CA VAL A 51 14.20 1.53 -6.31
C VAL A 51 14.09 0.01 -6.47
N ARG A 52 12.88 -0.52 -6.65
CA ARG A 52 12.67 -1.94 -6.93
C ARG A 52 13.28 -2.34 -8.27
N VAL A 53 13.11 -1.51 -9.30
CA VAL A 53 13.71 -1.74 -10.63
C VAL A 53 15.23 -1.65 -10.56
N GLU A 54 15.79 -0.60 -9.96
CA GLU A 54 17.24 -0.39 -9.82
C GLU A 54 17.91 -1.60 -9.14
N LYS A 55 17.41 -2.01 -7.96
CA LYS A 55 17.91 -3.19 -7.25
C LYS A 55 17.77 -4.48 -8.06
N GLY A 56 16.64 -4.64 -8.75
CA GLY A 56 16.36 -5.83 -9.55
C GLY A 56 17.27 -5.94 -10.78
N GLU A 57 17.57 -4.83 -11.46
CA GLU A 57 18.50 -4.79 -12.58
C GLU A 57 19.93 -5.09 -12.12
N GLY A 58 20.38 -4.49 -11.01
CA GLY A 58 21.72 -4.71 -10.46
C GLY A 58 21.98 -6.16 -9.98
N ALA A 59 20.93 -6.90 -9.61
CA ALA A 59 21.03 -8.25 -9.06
C ALA A 59 20.31 -9.32 -9.90
N PHE A 60 20.00 -9.05 -11.17
CA PHE A 60 19.08 -9.87 -11.99
C PHE A 60 19.33 -11.39 -11.94
N LYS A 61 20.60 -11.82 -11.97
CA LYS A 61 20.98 -13.25 -11.96
C LYS A 61 20.77 -13.94 -10.61
N ARG A 62 20.63 -13.18 -9.52
CA ARG A 62 20.53 -13.66 -8.13
C ARG A 62 19.12 -13.51 -7.55
N LEU A 63 18.19 -12.94 -8.29
CA LEU A 63 16.82 -12.72 -7.79
C LEU A 63 16.11 -14.06 -7.57
N THR A 64 15.48 -14.19 -6.42
CA THR A 64 14.47 -15.23 -6.17
C THR A 64 13.29 -15.05 -7.13
N PRO A 65 12.48 -16.09 -7.37
CA PRO A 65 11.28 -15.95 -8.21
C PRO A 65 10.33 -14.83 -7.74
N ARG A 66 10.26 -14.56 -6.43
CA ARG A 66 9.47 -13.48 -5.82
C ARG A 66 10.02 -12.10 -6.14
N GLU A 67 11.31 -11.90 -5.94
CA GLU A 67 11.96 -10.63 -6.30
C GLU A 67 11.89 -10.37 -7.80
N PHE A 68 12.01 -11.44 -8.61
CA PHE A 68 11.89 -11.31 -10.05
C PHE A 68 10.47 -10.93 -10.50
N PHE A 69 9.43 -11.51 -9.87
CA PHE A 69 8.04 -11.07 -10.10
C PHE A 69 7.84 -9.61 -9.69
N ASN A 70 8.38 -9.21 -8.54
CA ASN A 70 8.30 -7.84 -8.06
C ASN A 70 8.96 -6.87 -9.06
N LEU A 71 10.12 -7.22 -9.63
CA LEU A 71 10.78 -6.45 -10.69
C LEU A 71 9.85 -6.27 -11.90
N CYS A 72 9.15 -7.32 -12.33
CA CYS A 72 8.19 -7.22 -13.45
C CYS A 72 7.07 -6.22 -13.14
N VAL A 73 6.52 -6.26 -11.93
CA VAL A 73 5.51 -5.29 -11.46
C VAL A 73 6.09 -3.87 -11.41
N GLY A 74 7.34 -3.68 -11.00
CA GLY A 74 8.00 -2.37 -11.02
C GLY A 74 8.06 -1.76 -12.43
N TYR A 75 8.45 -2.55 -13.43
CA TYR A 75 8.41 -2.08 -14.82
C TYR A 75 6.99 -1.79 -15.31
N HIS A 76 6.01 -2.61 -14.93
CA HIS A 76 4.61 -2.39 -15.26
C HIS A 76 4.13 -1.05 -14.70
N ASN A 77 4.37 -0.78 -13.42
CA ASN A 77 3.89 0.43 -12.77
C ASN A 77 4.57 1.70 -13.32
N ILE A 78 5.88 1.65 -13.62
CA ILE A 78 6.56 2.76 -14.28
C ILE A 78 5.99 3.02 -15.68
N TYR A 79 5.65 1.95 -16.41
CA TYR A 79 5.01 2.07 -17.71
C TYR A 79 3.64 2.78 -17.61
N LEU A 80 2.79 2.35 -16.66
CA LEU A 80 1.48 2.96 -16.44
C LEU A 80 1.59 4.42 -15.99
N PHE A 81 2.56 4.72 -15.11
CA PHE A 81 2.87 6.08 -14.71
C PHE A 81 3.16 6.97 -15.92
N LEU A 82 4.08 6.56 -16.80
CA LEU A 82 4.38 7.30 -18.03
C LEU A 82 3.14 7.44 -18.92
N LYS A 83 2.35 6.38 -19.05
CA LYS A 83 1.12 6.41 -19.84
C LYS A 83 0.10 7.41 -19.29
N GLY A 84 -0.07 7.46 -17.97
CA GLY A 84 -0.93 8.43 -17.28
C GLY A 84 -0.44 9.87 -17.40
N MET A 85 0.86 10.07 -17.67
CA MET A 85 1.46 11.36 -18.02
C MET A 85 1.36 11.70 -19.52
N GLY A 86 0.77 10.83 -20.33
CA GLY A 86 0.65 11.01 -21.79
C GLY A 86 1.89 10.59 -22.58
N GLU A 87 2.84 9.90 -21.96
CA GLU A 87 4.07 9.41 -22.58
C GLU A 87 3.93 7.94 -23.00
N GLU A 88 4.68 7.49 -24.02
CA GLU A 88 4.53 6.12 -24.53
C GLU A 88 5.12 5.05 -23.62
N GLY A 89 6.22 5.32 -22.91
CA GLY A 89 6.85 4.38 -21.98
C GLY A 89 7.30 3.04 -22.59
N LEU A 90 7.48 2.95 -23.91
CA LEU A 90 7.69 1.69 -24.65
C LEU A 90 8.85 0.81 -24.13
N PRO A 91 10.01 1.35 -23.69
CA PRO A 91 11.07 0.54 -23.10
C PRO A 91 10.61 -0.23 -21.84
N PHE A 92 9.83 0.41 -20.97
CA PHE A 92 9.33 -0.20 -19.75
C PHE A 92 8.25 -1.25 -20.03
N PHE A 93 7.37 -1.01 -20.99
CA PHE A 93 6.44 -2.02 -21.48
C PHE A 93 7.18 -3.30 -21.95
N LYS A 94 8.19 -3.14 -22.81
CA LYS A 94 8.98 -4.27 -23.32
C LYS A 94 9.70 -5.02 -22.19
N LYS A 95 10.27 -4.30 -21.22
CA LYS A 95 10.91 -4.90 -20.03
C LYS A 95 9.89 -5.66 -19.17
N ALA A 96 8.72 -5.09 -18.91
CA ALA A 96 7.64 -5.71 -18.15
C ALA A 96 7.15 -7.00 -18.83
N ASP A 97 6.81 -6.96 -20.13
CA ASP A 97 6.35 -8.14 -20.87
C ASP A 97 7.40 -9.25 -20.90
N SER A 98 8.65 -8.91 -21.23
CA SER A 98 9.77 -9.87 -21.24
C SER A 98 9.98 -10.50 -19.86
N CYS A 99 9.88 -9.70 -18.80
CA CYS A 99 9.99 -10.15 -17.42
C CYS A 99 8.84 -11.11 -17.05
N TYR A 100 7.59 -10.75 -17.35
CA TYR A 100 6.43 -11.61 -17.10
C TYR A 100 6.52 -12.95 -17.83
N GLN A 101 6.95 -12.95 -19.10
CA GLN A 101 7.18 -14.18 -19.85
C GLN A 101 8.24 -15.07 -19.18
N LYS A 102 9.34 -14.49 -18.69
CA LYS A 102 10.42 -15.26 -18.03
C LYS A 102 10.02 -15.78 -16.66
N VAL A 103 9.34 -14.96 -15.84
CA VAL A 103 8.98 -15.35 -14.48
C VAL A 103 7.86 -16.39 -14.49
N SER A 104 6.89 -16.31 -15.42
CA SER A 104 5.82 -17.31 -15.52
C SER A 104 6.35 -18.75 -15.65
N LYS A 105 7.46 -18.96 -16.36
CA LYS A 105 8.09 -20.28 -16.54
C LYS A 105 8.64 -20.89 -15.24
N LYS A 106 8.81 -20.08 -14.19
CA LYS A 106 9.43 -20.47 -12.90
C LYS A 106 8.43 -20.56 -11.75
N ARG A 107 7.13 -20.51 -12.04
CA ARG A 107 6.07 -20.31 -11.04
C ARG A 107 5.01 -21.41 -11.06
N GLY A 108 4.30 -21.56 -9.94
CA GLY A 108 3.19 -22.51 -9.81
C GLY A 108 2.04 -22.19 -10.76
N ALA A 109 1.08 -23.12 -10.89
CA ALA A 109 -0.09 -22.93 -11.77
C ALA A 109 -0.82 -21.62 -11.44
N ASP A 110 -1.17 -21.41 -10.18
CA ASP A 110 -1.95 -20.24 -9.74
C ASP A 110 -1.21 -18.92 -9.99
N GLU A 111 0.08 -18.90 -9.68
CA GLU A 111 0.91 -17.72 -9.88
C GLU A 111 1.06 -17.39 -11.37
N ARG A 112 1.09 -18.40 -12.25
CA ARG A 112 1.07 -18.18 -13.71
C ARG A 112 -0.22 -17.55 -14.18
N VAL A 113 -1.36 -17.91 -13.59
CA VAL A 113 -2.64 -17.27 -13.89
C VAL A 113 -2.60 -15.80 -13.47
N ILE A 114 -2.16 -15.48 -12.25
CA ILE A 114 -2.02 -14.08 -11.78
C ILE A 114 -1.08 -13.27 -12.69
N ILE A 115 0.06 -13.85 -13.08
CA ILE A 115 0.98 -13.22 -14.03
C ILE A 115 0.29 -12.99 -15.39
N GLY A 116 -0.51 -13.95 -15.86
CA GLY A 116 -1.30 -13.84 -17.08
C GLY A 116 -2.31 -12.70 -17.02
N ILE A 117 -3.02 -12.53 -15.91
CA ILE A 117 -3.99 -11.44 -15.70
C ILE A 117 -3.27 -10.08 -15.78
N LEU A 118 -2.20 -9.90 -15.02
CA LEU A 118 -1.42 -8.65 -15.02
C LEU A 118 -0.79 -8.36 -16.37
N ARG A 119 -0.32 -9.39 -17.07
CA ARG A 119 0.21 -9.24 -18.42
C ARG A 119 -0.88 -8.85 -19.41
N SER A 120 -2.10 -9.37 -19.27
CA SER A 120 -3.25 -8.95 -20.08
C SER A 120 -3.61 -7.49 -19.83
N ALA A 121 -3.60 -7.05 -18.57
CA ALA A 121 -3.78 -5.65 -18.19
C ALA A 121 -2.74 -4.74 -18.86
N LEU A 122 -1.46 -5.15 -18.85
CA LEU A 122 -0.37 -4.42 -19.51
C LEU A 122 -0.63 -4.24 -21.02
N TYR A 123 -1.15 -5.27 -21.72
CA TYR A 123 -1.49 -5.16 -23.14
C TYR A 123 -2.71 -4.28 -23.40
N HIS A 124 -3.74 -4.29 -22.53
CA HIS A 124 -4.85 -3.34 -22.62
C HIS A 124 -4.38 -1.90 -22.46
N ALA A 125 -3.54 -1.63 -21.46
CA ALA A 125 -2.98 -0.29 -21.23
C ALA A 125 -2.13 0.21 -22.40
N ALA A 126 -1.49 -0.71 -23.13
CA ALA A 126 -0.77 -0.43 -24.37
C ALA A 126 -1.65 -0.28 -25.61
N GLY A 127 -2.98 -0.38 -25.48
CA GLY A 127 -3.92 -0.31 -26.60
C GLY A 127 -3.97 -1.58 -27.47
N ASN A 128 -3.29 -2.66 -27.08
CA ASN A 128 -3.32 -3.92 -27.81
C ASN A 128 -4.39 -4.85 -27.21
N HIS A 129 -5.65 -4.45 -27.40
CA HIS A 129 -6.81 -5.11 -26.81
C HIS A 129 -6.95 -6.57 -27.28
N GLN A 130 -6.74 -6.84 -28.57
CA GLN A 130 -6.85 -8.19 -29.11
C GLN A 130 -5.90 -9.16 -28.40
N LYS A 131 -4.62 -8.79 -28.27
CA LYS A 131 -3.63 -9.65 -27.60
C LYS A 131 -3.93 -9.80 -26.10
N ALA A 132 -4.46 -8.76 -25.46
CA ALA A 132 -4.86 -8.83 -24.07
C ALA A 132 -5.97 -9.86 -23.84
N GLU A 133 -7.03 -9.80 -24.65
CA GLU A 133 -8.16 -10.74 -24.58
C GLU A 133 -7.72 -12.16 -24.94
N GLU A 134 -6.83 -12.34 -25.92
CA GLU A 134 -6.27 -13.65 -26.28
C GLU A 134 -5.46 -14.30 -25.13
N ILE A 135 -4.74 -13.50 -24.34
CA ILE A 135 -4.03 -13.99 -23.16
C ILE A 135 -5.04 -14.33 -22.08
N PHE A 136 -5.97 -13.41 -21.78
CA PHE A 136 -6.94 -13.53 -20.70
C PHE A 136 -7.87 -14.74 -20.89
N ALA A 137 -8.34 -14.99 -22.11
CA ALA A 137 -9.23 -16.11 -22.44
C ALA A 137 -8.62 -17.50 -22.22
N LYS A 138 -7.29 -17.61 -22.12
CA LYS A 138 -6.58 -18.88 -21.87
C LYS A 138 -6.36 -19.17 -20.40
N LEU A 139 -6.79 -18.28 -19.51
CA LEU A 139 -6.55 -18.38 -18.08
C LEU A 139 -7.70 -19.10 -17.39
N ASP A 140 -7.37 -20.13 -16.59
CA ASP A 140 -8.34 -20.74 -15.68
C ASP A 140 -8.45 -19.92 -14.39
N ILE A 141 -9.27 -18.87 -14.44
CA ILE A 141 -9.49 -17.97 -13.30
C ILE A 141 -10.43 -18.60 -12.28
N SER A 142 -11.34 -19.49 -12.72
CA SER A 142 -12.24 -20.25 -11.87
C SER A 142 -11.50 -21.19 -10.92
N GLY A 143 -10.38 -21.77 -11.36
CA GLY A 143 -9.55 -22.65 -10.55
C GLY A 143 -8.72 -21.93 -9.48
N LEU A 144 -8.65 -20.59 -9.49
CA LEU A 144 -7.91 -19.83 -8.48
C LEU A 144 -8.70 -19.68 -7.18
N GLU A 145 -8.05 -19.97 -6.05
CA GLU A 145 -8.57 -19.63 -4.72
C GLU A 145 -8.83 -18.12 -4.59
N ASP A 146 -9.94 -17.80 -3.95
CA ASP A 146 -10.30 -16.43 -3.62
C ASP A 146 -9.29 -15.81 -2.67
N SER A 147 -8.60 -14.80 -3.17
CA SER A 147 -7.51 -14.16 -2.46
C SER A 147 -7.43 -12.69 -2.83
N PHE A 148 -6.86 -11.90 -1.92
CA PHE A 148 -6.57 -10.50 -2.16
C PHE A 148 -5.84 -10.30 -3.50
N ARG A 149 -4.84 -11.15 -3.79
CA ARG A 149 -4.01 -11.04 -4.99
C ARG A 149 -4.77 -11.35 -6.27
N LYS A 150 -5.71 -12.30 -6.24
CA LYS A 150 -6.61 -12.61 -7.37
C LYS A 150 -7.47 -11.38 -7.70
N TYR A 151 -8.15 -10.85 -6.70
CA TYR A 151 -9.07 -9.72 -6.88
C TYR A 151 -8.35 -8.42 -7.23
N GLU A 152 -7.18 -8.17 -6.65
CA GLU A 152 -6.29 -7.07 -7.03
C GLU A 152 -5.92 -7.19 -8.52
N ALA A 153 -5.39 -8.33 -8.97
CA ALA A 153 -5.01 -8.54 -10.37
C ALA A 153 -6.20 -8.37 -11.34
N LEU A 154 -7.39 -8.87 -10.98
CA LEU A 154 -8.59 -8.69 -11.80
C LEU A 154 -9.01 -7.22 -11.88
N ALA A 155 -8.94 -6.47 -10.77
CA ALA A 155 -9.21 -5.04 -10.78
C ALA A 155 -8.25 -4.29 -11.71
N HIS A 156 -6.97 -4.62 -11.72
CA HIS A 156 -6.01 -4.05 -12.70
C HIS A 156 -6.44 -4.32 -14.15
N TYR A 157 -6.83 -5.57 -14.45
CA TYR A 157 -7.26 -5.96 -15.79
C TYR A 157 -8.49 -5.18 -16.26
N PHE A 158 -9.54 -5.14 -15.43
CA PHE A 158 -10.77 -4.43 -15.77
C PHE A 158 -10.53 -2.91 -15.85
N ALA A 159 -9.66 -2.35 -15.02
CA ALA A 159 -9.29 -0.94 -15.09
C ALA A 159 -8.58 -0.61 -16.41
N ALA A 160 -7.61 -1.42 -16.81
CA ALA A 160 -6.92 -1.26 -18.09
C ALA A 160 -7.88 -1.38 -19.29
N LYS A 161 -8.90 -2.24 -19.18
CA LYS A 161 -9.98 -2.41 -20.16
C LYS A 161 -11.01 -1.28 -20.16
N GLY A 162 -11.08 -0.47 -19.10
CA GLY A 162 -12.11 0.57 -18.91
C GLY A 162 -13.46 0.01 -18.42
N ASP A 163 -13.49 -1.22 -17.90
CA ASP A 163 -14.69 -1.86 -17.36
C ASP A 163 -14.86 -1.49 -15.87
N VAL A 164 -15.63 -0.44 -15.63
CA VAL A 164 -15.85 0.10 -14.27
C VAL A 164 -16.56 -0.89 -13.36
N ASP A 165 -17.54 -1.63 -13.86
CA ASP A 165 -18.30 -2.57 -13.04
C ASP A 165 -17.41 -3.75 -12.61
N GLY A 166 -16.58 -4.25 -13.53
CA GLY A 166 -15.53 -5.23 -13.22
C GLY A 166 -14.53 -4.74 -12.17
N VAL A 167 -14.10 -3.48 -12.27
CA VAL A 167 -13.21 -2.85 -11.27
C VAL A 167 -13.88 -2.79 -9.89
N VAL A 168 -15.08 -2.20 -9.81
CA VAL A 168 -15.79 -2.00 -8.54
C VAL A 168 -16.05 -3.33 -7.84
N SER A 169 -16.52 -4.34 -8.59
CA SER A 169 -16.80 -5.67 -8.04
C SER A 169 -15.54 -6.31 -7.42
N ASN A 170 -14.43 -6.33 -8.17
CA ASN A 170 -13.20 -6.95 -7.70
C ASN A 170 -12.52 -6.15 -6.58
N LEU A 171 -12.56 -4.82 -6.64
CA LEU A 171 -12.05 -4.00 -5.55
C LEU A 171 -12.83 -4.22 -4.25
N ARG A 172 -14.17 -4.37 -4.29
CA ARG A 172 -14.96 -4.71 -3.08
C ARG A 172 -14.51 -6.03 -2.47
N LEU A 173 -14.30 -7.06 -3.29
CA LEU A 173 -13.81 -8.36 -2.83
C LEU A 173 -12.39 -8.26 -2.23
N ALA A 174 -11.49 -7.49 -2.85
CA ALA A 174 -10.15 -7.27 -2.32
C ALA A 174 -10.17 -6.44 -1.01
N TYR A 175 -11.03 -5.43 -0.93
CA TYR A 175 -11.19 -4.57 0.24
C TYR A 175 -11.70 -5.35 1.46
N ALA A 176 -12.65 -6.29 1.25
CA ALA A 176 -13.15 -7.16 2.30
C ALA A 176 -12.05 -8.00 2.97
N ILE A 177 -10.97 -8.31 2.25
CA ILE A 177 -9.83 -9.10 2.76
C ILE A 177 -8.77 -8.19 3.39
N ARG A 178 -8.38 -7.09 2.70
CA ARG A 178 -7.33 -6.17 3.16
C ARG A 178 -7.69 -4.70 2.89
N PRO A 179 -8.56 -4.10 3.73
CA PRO A 179 -9.11 -2.77 3.45
C PRO A 179 -8.05 -1.67 3.40
N ASP A 180 -7.10 -1.71 4.34
CA ASP A 180 -6.05 -0.68 4.41
C ASP A 180 -5.06 -0.79 3.24
N ALA A 181 -4.82 -2.00 2.73
CA ALA A 181 -3.97 -2.22 1.56
C ALA A 181 -4.61 -1.64 0.30
N ILE A 182 -5.91 -1.92 0.06
CA ILE A 182 -6.64 -1.36 -1.08
C ILE A 182 -6.70 0.17 -1.00
N LEU A 183 -7.06 0.73 0.15
CA LEU A 183 -7.21 2.18 0.26
C LEU A 183 -5.88 2.93 0.05
N SER A 184 -4.78 2.37 0.54
CA SER A 184 -3.45 2.95 0.32
C SER A 184 -2.96 2.81 -1.12
N TRP A 185 -3.30 1.72 -1.80
CA TRP A 185 -2.90 1.46 -3.18
C TRP A 185 -3.75 2.24 -4.20
N VAL A 186 -5.07 2.18 -4.14
CA VAL A 186 -5.98 2.79 -5.13
C VAL A 186 -5.79 4.30 -5.23
N VAL A 187 -5.40 4.96 -4.14
CA VAL A 187 -5.19 6.41 -4.11
C VAL A 187 -3.90 6.83 -4.82
N VAL A 188 -2.89 5.96 -4.89
CA VAL A 188 -1.54 6.32 -5.39
C VAL A 188 -1.21 5.69 -6.74
N SER A 189 -1.98 4.71 -7.19
CA SER A 189 -1.66 3.96 -8.40
C SER A 189 -2.24 4.56 -9.68
N ASP A 190 -1.47 4.47 -10.76
CA ASP A 190 -1.88 4.87 -12.11
C ASP A 190 -2.70 3.79 -12.85
N ASP A 191 -2.96 2.65 -12.20
CA ASP A 191 -3.77 1.56 -12.76
C ASP A 191 -5.19 1.98 -13.12
N PHE A 192 -5.74 2.95 -12.40
CA PHE A 192 -7.15 3.33 -12.46
C PHE A 192 -7.41 4.58 -13.28
N THR A 193 -6.42 5.10 -14.02
CA THR A 193 -6.56 6.35 -14.79
C THR A 193 -7.73 6.29 -15.79
N ASN A 194 -8.05 5.11 -16.34
CA ASN A 194 -9.16 4.93 -17.28
C ASN A 194 -10.55 4.95 -16.64
N VAL A 195 -10.65 4.75 -15.32
CA VAL A 195 -11.92 4.64 -14.59
C VAL A 195 -12.07 5.67 -13.47
N SER A 196 -11.05 6.48 -13.23
CA SER A 196 -10.98 7.41 -12.08
C SER A 196 -12.03 8.50 -12.12
N SER A 197 -12.46 8.92 -13.31
CA SER A 197 -13.52 9.91 -13.51
C SER A 197 -14.93 9.32 -13.42
N ASP A 198 -15.08 7.99 -13.35
CA ASP A 198 -16.40 7.38 -13.27
C ASP A 198 -17.04 7.61 -11.89
N PRO A 199 -18.32 8.05 -11.83
CA PRO A 199 -19.01 8.28 -10.57
C PRO A 199 -19.11 7.05 -9.66
N LYS A 200 -19.27 5.83 -10.20
CA LYS A 200 -19.35 4.60 -9.40
C LYS A 200 -18.03 4.32 -8.69
N PHE A 201 -16.92 4.47 -9.41
CA PHE A 201 -15.59 4.31 -8.85
C PHE A 201 -15.32 5.39 -7.80
N SER A 202 -15.59 6.66 -8.13
CA SER A 202 -15.39 7.78 -7.19
C SER A 202 -16.21 7.61 -5.91
N ALA A 203 -17.49 7.21 -6.02
CA ALA A 203 -18.35 6.97 -4.87
C ALA A 203 -17.83 5.85 -3.97
N LEU A 204 -17.32 4.76 -4.55
CA LEU A 204 -16.70 3.65 -3.80
C LEU A 204 -15.51 4.12 -2.97
N ILE A 205 -14.63 4.94 -3.54
CA ILE A 205 -13.44 5.42 -2.83
C ILE A 205 -13.81 6.39 -1.70
N GLU A 206 -14.78 7.26 -1.92
CA GLU A 206 -15.27 8.17 -0.88
C GLU A 206 -16.00 7.43 0.26
N GLU A 207 -16.76 6.37 -0.06
CA GLU A 207 -17.35 5.45 0.93
C GLU A 207 -16.26 4.88 1.86
N TRP A 208 -15.20 4.30 1.29
CA TRP A 208 -14.12 3.68 2.06
C TRP A 208 -13.26 4.67 2.85
N LYS A 209 -13.06 5.89 2.34
CA LYS A 209 -12.36 6.95 3.09
C LYS A 209 -13.14 7.34 4.36
N LYS A 210 -14.47 7.42 4.26
CA LYS A 210 -15.35 7.70 5.42
C LYS A 210 -15.30 6.55 6.42
N GLU A 211 -15.41 5.31 5.95
CA GLU A 211 -15.33 4.12 6.80
C GLU A 211 -13.97 4.01 7.53
N SER A 212 -12.87 4.21 6.80
CA SER A 212 -11.51 4.18 7.39
C SER A 212 -11.32 5.26 8.45
N SER A 213 -11.83 6.47 8.21
CA SER A 213 -11.79 7.57 9.18
C SER A 213 -12.58 7.25 10.45
N ALA A 214 -13.79 6.69 10.30
CA ALA A 214 -14.63 6.28 11.43
C ALA A 214 -13.96 5.19 12.28
N ARG A 215 -13.35 4.18 11.64
CA ARG A 215 -12.61 3.10 12.31
C ARG A 215 -11.43 3.64 13.13
N LYS A 216 -10.62 4.54 12.56
CA LYS A 216 -9.49 5.16 13.27
C LYS A 216 -9.93 5.98 14.49
N ALA A 217 -11.01 6.76 14.36
CA ALA A 217 -11.56 7.54 15.47
C ALA A 217 -12.03 6.63 16.63
N GLY A 218 -12.67 5.50 16.30
CA GLY A 218 -13.07 4.49 17.29
C GLY A 218 -11.89 3.88 18.04
N GLU A 219 -10.83 3.48 17.32
CA GLU A 219 -9.62 2.92 17.92
C GLU A 219 -8.89 3.90 18.85
N GLU A 220 -8.83 5.18 18.48
CA GLU A 220 -8.23 6.23 19.32
C GLU A 220 -9.05 6.47 20.59
N GLY A 221 -10.38 6.49 20.48
CA GLY A 221 -11.28 6.54 21.63
C GLY A 221 -11.04 5.38 22.60
N GLU A 222 -10.93 4.15 22.10
CA GLU A 222 -10.69 2.97 22.94
C GLU A 222 -9.30 2.99 23.61
N LYS A 223 -8.25 3.42 22.88
CA LYS A 223 -6.91 3.61 23.44
C LYS A 223 -6.90 4.65 24.57
N ASN A 224 -7.66 5.73 24.42
CA ASN A 224 -7.78 6.78 25.44
C ASN A 224 -8.54 6.30 26.69
N ILE A 225 -9.60 5.51 26.53
CA ILE A 225 -10.33 4.88 27.64
C ILE A 225 -9.45 3.87 28.39
N LYS A 226 -8.64 3.07 27.69
CA LYS A 226 -7.69 2.14 28.34
C LYS A 226 -6.64 2.91 29.14
N LYS A 227 -6.08 3.99 28.58
CA LYS A 227 -5.10 4.85 29.27
C LYS A 227 -5.67 5.55 30.51
N SER A 228 -6.93 5.99 30.50
CA SER A 228 -7.55 6.60 31.69
C SER A 228 -7.78 5.58 32.80
N ARG A 229 -8.33 4.40 32.47
CA ARG A 229 -8.52 3.29 33.43
C ARG A 229 -7.22 2.84 34.09
N ASP A 230 -6.11 2.80 33.35
CA ASP A 230 -4.80 2.42 33.91
C ASP A 230 -4.19 3.51 34.80
N LYS A 231 -4.43 4.79 34.49
CA LYS A 231 -4.05 5.91 35.37
C LYS A 231 -4.82 5.86 36.70
N ASP A 232 -6.11 5.58 36.67
CA ASP A 232 -6.94 5.47 37.87
C ASP A 232 -6.52 4.27 38.75
N LYS A 233 -6.19 3.13 38.13
CA LYS A 233 -5.64 1.96 38.84
C LYS A 233 -4.28 2.24 39.48
N LYS A 234 -3.39 3.00 38.83
CA LYS A 234 -2.08 3.39 39.41
C LYS A 234 -2.24 4.43 40.52
N GLY A 235 -3.14 5.40 40.36
CA GLY A 235 -3.47 6.40 41.40
C GLY A 235 -4.06 5.77 42.67
N SER A 236 -4.92 4.77 42.52
CA SER A 236 -5.51 4.02 43.64
C SER A 236 -4.48 3.20 44.43
N LYS A 237 -3.52 2.55 43.76
CA LYS A 237 -2.41 1.84 44.41
C LYS A 237 -1.44 2.79 45.13
N GLY A 238 -1.19 3.97 44.57
CA GLY A 238 -0.36 5.01 45.19
C GLY A 238 -0.94 5.54 46.50
N LYS A 239 -2.26 5.82 46.53
CA LYS A 239 -2.96 6.28 47.75
C LYS A 239 -2.97 5.23 48.87
N LYS A 240 -3.16 3.95 48.55
CA LYS A 240 -3.07 2.86 49.55
C LYS A 240 -1.67 2.72 50.16
N LYS A 241 -0.60 2.92 49.37
CA LYS A 241 0.79 2.87 49.87
C LYS A 241 1.15 4.08 50.74
N LEU A 242 0.59 5.26 50.46
CA LEU A 242 0.81 6.46 51.27
C LEU A 242 0.07 6.39 52.62
N GLN A 243 -1.15 5.81 52.64
CA GLN A 243 -1.90 5.59 53.88
C GLN A 243 -1.26 4.54 54.78
N SER A 244 -0.71 3.45 54.24
CA SER A 244 0.00 2.45 55.04
C SER A 244 1.33 2.98 55.62
N GLN A 245 2.04 3.86 54.92
CA GLN A 245 3.24 4.52 55.44
C GLN A 245 2.94 5.56 56.54
N LYS A 246 1.81 6.29 56.46
CA LYS A 246 1.38 7.18 57.54
C LYS A 246 0.93 6.42 58.79
N ALA A 247 0.29 5.25 58.64
CA ALA A 247 -0.08 4.39 59.76
C ALA A 247 1.14 3.77 60.49
N ALA A 248 2.23 3.48 59.77
CA ALA A 248 3.47 2.95 60.36
C ALA A 248 4.26 4.00 61.17
N LYS A 249 4.24 5.28 60.76
CA LYS A 249 4.89 6.36 61.52
C LYS A 249 4.14 6.80 62.78
N GLY A 250 2.84 6.48 62.90
CA GLY A 250 2.04 6.77 64.10
C GLY A 250 2.23 5.81 65.28
N LYS A 251 2.90 4.67 65.09
CA LYS A 251 3.10 3.64 66.13
C LYS A 251 4.48 3.64 66.80
N ALA A 252 5.38 4.54 66.42
CA ALA A 252 6.75 4.59 66.96
C ALA A 252 6.96 5.58 68.13
N SER A 253 5.92 6.25 68.64
CA SER A 253 6.06 7.29 69.68
C SER A 253 5.60 6.88 71.09
N THR A 254 5.32 5.61 71.37
CA THR A 254 4.73 5.19 72.66
C THR A 254 5.34 3.92 73.24
N SER A 255 6.64 3.90 73.55
CA SER A 255 7.16 3.03 74.62
C SER A 255 8.54 3.45 75.13
N LEU A 256 8.58 4.41 76.06
CA LEU A 256 9.75 4.63 76.93
C LEU A 256 9.23 5.07 78.31
N LYS A 257 8.67 4.11 79.06
CA LYS A 257 8.51 4.24 80.51
C LYS A 257 9.55 3.36 81.20
N LYS A 258 10.47 4.07 81.85
CA LYS A 258 11.54 3.62 82.73
C LYS A 258 10.96 2.84 83.91
N THR A 259 11.61 1.73 84.27
CA THR A 259 11.54 1.14 85.62
C THR A 259 12.95 0.80 86.06
N PHE A 260 13.47 1.59 86.99
CA PHE A 260 14.61 1.28 87.85
C PHE A 260 14.12 0.41 89.02
N PRO A 261 14.85 -0.65 89.42
CA PRO A 261 14.78 -1.16 90.78
C PRO A 261 15.99 -0.70 91.60
N LYS A 262 15.68 -0.21 92.80
CA LYS A 262 16.62 0.12 93.87
C LYS A 262 17.15 -1.16 94.55
N ARG A 263 18.40 -1.02 95.02
CA ARG A 263 19.20 -1.88 95.91
C ARG A 263 18.43 -2.55 97.06
N ARG A 264 18.88 -3.75 97.42
CA ARG A 264 19.36 -4.07 98.77
C ARG A 264 20.70 -4.76 98.66
#